data_AF-A0A8T9AE78-F1
#
_entry.id   AF-A0A8T9AE78-F1
#
_cell.length_a   1.000
_cell.length_b   1.000
_cell.length_c   1.000
_cell.angle_alpha   90.00
_cell.angle_beta   90.00
_cell.angle_gamma   90.00
#
_symmetry.space_group_name_H-M   'P 1'
#
loop_
_entity.id
_entity.type
_entity.pdbx_description
1 polymer ?
#
loop_
_entity_poly.entity_id
_entity_poly.type
_entity_poly.pdbx_seq_one_letter_code
_entity_poly.pdbx_strand_id
1 'polypeptide(L)'
;MLLNAQAKNPLADGIRRETHNKKRNYNIIITGKTQTGKSQLAVALALGINPKFDLDKNMAVIDAGKLLEILKDNVRKYSVILADDFGIGLSSDKWHSFMNRALNQIIQTHGHKRPVFILTVPYKKFVDSKTRIMFDMQITTLEKNDAEGWVRVKVELLHNRQIKNTMQEYRPFPRALFKDGSVRRIDSIRIKFPPEDIRKRYFEISKAEKEKLTADLMIANAEIESEKKRMHFNLEGEIMKVMNEPEKFVTSYLGRYFIDKTAVQKYCSVGGARANQIKKEAEKRLGDRIATIQPASAQDNEGGGGTMDSESRERAA
;
A
#
# COMPACT_ATOMS: atom_id res chain seq x y z
N MET A 1 -27.12 -0.32 -23.42
CA MET A 1 -26.35 0.62 -24.26
C MET A 1 -26.41 0.12 -25.70
N LEU A 2 -26.70 1.01 -26.65
CA LEU A 2 -26.63 0.74 -28.09
C LEU A 2 -25.33 1.34 -28.64
N LEU A 3 -24.50 0.53 -29.28
CA LEU A 3 -23.22 0.90 -29.88
C LEU A 3 -23.40 1.15 -31.39
N ASN A 4 -22.57 2.02 -31.94
CA ASN A 4 -22.45 2.20 -33.38
C ASN A 4 -21.27 1.36 -33.86
N ALA A 5 -21.53 0.25 -34.58
CA ALA A 5 -20.47 -0.66 -35.01
C ALA A 5 -19.53 -0.03 -36.06
N GLN A 6 -19.91 1.08 -36.67
CA GLN A 6 -19.11 1.81 -37.66
C GLN A 6 -18.19 2.85 -37.03
N ALA A 7 -18.39 3.19 -35.75
CA ALA A 7 -17.53 4.16 -35.07
C ALA A 7 -16.11 3.61 -34.89
N LYS A 8 -15.10 4.50 -34.92
CA LYS A 8 -13.68 4.14 -34.74
C LYS A 8 -13.44 3.38 -33.42
N ASN A 9 -14.14 3.79 -32.36
CA ASN A 9 -14.21 3.08 -31.10
C ASN A 9 -15.68 3.02 -30.67
N PRO A 10 -16.41 1.93 -31.03
CA PRO A 10 -17.84 1.80 -30.75
C PRO A 10 -18.19 1.92 -29.27
N LEU A 11 -17.30 1.45 -28.40
CA LEU A 11 -17.49 1.46 -26.97
C LEU A 11 -17.35 2.88 -26.41
N ALA A 12 -16.28 3.59 -26.76
CA ALA A 12 -16.06 4.97 -26.35
C ALA A 12 -17.20 5.90 -26.81
N ASP A 13 -17.64 5.73 -28.06
CA ASP A 13 -18.77 6.48 -28.62
C ASP A 13 -20.09 6.17 -27.88
N GLY A 14 -20.33 4.90 -27.55
CA GLY A 14 -21.45 4.49 -26.70
C GLY A 14 -21.42 5.17 -25.33
N ILE A 15 -20.27 5.18 -24.66
CA ILE A 15 -20.07 5.83 -23.36
C ILE A 15 -20.29 7.35 -23.47
N ARG A 16 -19.74 7.99 -24.51
CA ARG A 16 -19.93 9.42 -24.77
C ARG A 16 -21.41 9.79 -24.93
N ARG A 17 -22.21 8.94 -25.61
CA ARG A 17 -23.66 9.15 -25.69
C ARG A 17 -24.34 9.04 -24.33
N GLU A 18 -23.97 8.08 -23.50
CA GLU A 18 -24.54 7.95 -22.16
C GLU A 18 -24.24 9.20 -21.30
N THR A 19 -23.05 9.78 -21.43
CA THR A 19 -22.66 10.93 -20.60
C THR A 19 -23.16 12.27 -21.15
N HIS A 20 -22.98 12.53 -22.44
CA HIS A 20 -23.36 13.81 -23.07
C HIS A 20 -24.86 13.90 -23.33
N ASN A 21 -25.48 12.84 -23.88
CA ASN A 21 -26.87 12.91 -24.33
C ASN A 21 -27.84 12.57 -23.20
N LYS A 22 -27.55 11.50 -22.44
CA LYS A 22 -28.38 11.10 -21.29
C LYS A 22 -28.01 11.78 -19.99
N LYS A 23 -27.02 12.68 -20.02
CA LYS A 23 -26.73 13.64 -18.93
C LYS A 23 -26.42 12.98 -17.58
N ARG A 24 -25.76 11.82 -17.57
CA ARG A 24 -25.35 11.10 -16.35
C ARG A 24 -23.83 10.91 -16.26
N ASN A 25 -23.31 10.76 -15.05
CA ASN A 25 -21.96 10.22 -14.84
C ASN A 25 -21.88 8.76 -15.33
N TYR A 26 -20.67 8.26 -15.57
CA TYR A 26 -20.47 6.89 -16.03
C TYR A 26 -19.21 6.27 -15.45
N ASN A 27 -19.37 5.24 -14.65
CA ASN A 27 -18.30 4.59 -13.91
C ASN A 27 -17.96 3.24 -14.54
N ILE A 28 -16.68 3.03 -14.87
CA ILE A 28 -16.20 1.86 -15.60
C ILE A 28 -15.14 1.15 -14.76
N ILE A 29 -15.29 -0.17 -14.59
CA ILE A 29 -14.26 -1.02 -14.01
C ILE A 29 -13.67 -1.94 -15.07
N ILE A 30 -12.35 -1.93 -15.21
CA ILE A 30 -11.58 -2.77 -16.11
C ILE A 30 -10.87 -3.83 -15.30
N THR A 31 -11.05 -5.10 -15.67
CA THR A 31 -10.55 -6.26 -14.92
C THR A 31 -9.87 -7.27 -15.83
N GLY A 32 -9.02 -8.12 -15.25
CA GLY A 32 -8.30 -9.15 -15.97
C GLY A 32 -6.93 -9.44 -15.38
N LYS A 33 -6.34 -10.57 -15.80
CA LYS A 33 -5.01 -11.01 -15.34
C LYS A 33 -3.94 -9.94 -15.58
N THR A 34 -2.82 -10.02 -14.88
CA THR A 34 -1.68 -9.15 -15.13
C THR A 34 -1.25 -9.27 -16.60
N GLN A 35 -0.75 -8.17 -17.17
CA GLN A 35 -0.21 -8.10 -18.55
C GLN A 35 -1.21 -8.40 -19.70
N THR A 36 -2.52 -8.39 -19.46
CA THR A 36 -3.55 -8.58 -20.53
C THR A 36 -3.92 -7.30 -21.31
N GLY A 37 -3.20 -6.19 -21.10
CA GLY A 37 -3.45 -4.93 -21.80
C GLY A 37 -4.50 -4.00 -21.15
N LYS A 38 -4.83 -4.20 -19.87
CA LYS A 38 -5.81 -3.37 -19.13
C LYS A 38 -5.50 -1.87 -19.17
N SER A 39 -4.27 -1.49 -18.89
CA SER A 39 -3.88 -0.08 -18.80
C SER A 39 -3.89 0.59 -20.17
N GLN A 40 -3.38 -0.09 -21.21
CA GLN A 40 -3.45 0.39 -22.58
C GLN A 40 -4.91 0.51 -23.07
N LEU A 41 -5.77 -0.46 -22.72
CA LEU A 41 -7.21 -0.37 -22.96
C LEU A 41 -7.82 0.85 -22.28
N ALA A 42 -7.48 1.09 -21.01
CA ALA A 42 -8.03 2.19 -20.22
C ALA A 42 -7.67 3.55 -20.82
N VAL A 43 -6.40 3.73 -21.23
CA VAL A 43 -5.93 4.92 -21.92
C VAL A 43 -6.58 5.07 -23.29
N ALA A 44 -6.67 4.00 -24.10
CA ALA A 44 -7.33 4.03 -25.40
C ALA A 44 -8.82 4.40 -25.28
N LEU A 45 -9.49 3.90 -24.24
CA LEU A 45 -10.88 4.22 -23.95
C LEU A 45 -11.03 5.68 -23.52
N ALA A 46 -10.14 6.17 -22.63
CA ALA A 46 -10.15 7.55 -22.18
C ALA A 46 -9.97 8.54 -23.34
N LEU A 47 -9.00 8.31 -24.22
CA LEU A 47 -8.78 9.10 -25.44
C LEU A 47 -9.95 8.99 -26.42
N GLY A 48 -10.55 7.80 -26.54
CA GLY A 48 -11.73 7.59 -27.39
C GLY A 48 -12.95 8.39 -26.91
N ILE A 49 -13.12 8.53 -25.60
CA ILE A 49 -14.24 9.27 -24.99
C ILE A 49 -13.96 10.77 -25.06
N ASN A 50 -12.76 11.19 -24.66
CA ASN A 50 -12.30 12.56 -24.70
C ASN A 50 -10.94 12.66 -25.43
N PRO A 51 -10.92 13.13 -26.69
CA PRO A 51 -9.68 13.31 -27.44
C PRO A 51 -8.68 14.29 -26.82
N LYS A 52 -9.12 15.16 -25.88
CA LYS A 52 -8.28 16.08 -25.12
C LYS A 52 -7.86 15.53 -23.75
N PHE A 53 -7.99 14.23 -23.54
CA PHE A 53 -7.59 13.59 -22.29
C PHE A 53 -6.07 13.74 -22.07
N ASP A 54 -5.70 14.26 -20.90
CA ASP A 54 -4.32 14.57 -20.52
C ASP A 54 -3.87 13.56 -19.47
N LEU A 55 -2.83 12.77 -19.80
CA LEU A 55 -2.31 11.72 -18.91
C LEU A 55 -1.77 12.30 -17.60
N ASP A 56 -1.19 13.49 -17.62
CA ASP A 56 -0.57 14.08 -16.43
C ASP A 56 -1.63 14.66 -15.49
N LYS A 57 -2.72 15.23 -16.05
CA LYS A 57 -3.76 15.93 -15.29
C LYS A 57 -4.98 15.08 -14.95
N ASN A 58 -5.21 13.99 -15.68
CA ASN A 58 -6.45 13.22 -15.56
C ASN A 58 -6.23 11.74 -15.23
N MET A 59 -4.98 11.30 -15.05
CA MET A 59 -4.64 9.93 -14.68
C MET A 59 -3.77 9.86 -13.43
N ALA A 60 -4.12 8.92 -12.56
CA ALA A 60 -3.27 8.46 -11.47
C ALA A 60 -2.96 6.97 -11.67
N VAL A 61 -1.70 6.57 -11.50
CA VAL A 61 -1.28 5.16 -11.52
C VAL A 61 -0.84 4.78 -10.12
N ILE A 62 -1.62 3.94 -9.44
CA ILE A 62 -1.37 3.47 -8.06
C ILE A 62 -1.40 4.57 -6.97
N ASP A 63 -1.21 5.84 -7.30
CA ASP A 63 -1.15 6.97 -6.36
C ASP A 63 -2.53 7.53 -5.98
N ALA A 64 -2.97 7.14 -4.78
CA ALA A 64 -4.22 7.59 -4.16
C ALA A 64 -4.27 9.11 -3.89
N GLY A 65 -3.15 9.72 -3.53
CA GLY A 65 -3.06 11.16 -3.27
C GLY A 65 -3.30 11.96 -4.56
N LYS A 66 -2.59 11.59 -5.63
CA LYS A 66 -2.77 12.18 -6.97
C LYS A 66 -4.21 12.05 -7.46
N LEU A 67 -4.87 10.91 -7.22
CA LEU A 67 -6.27 10.76 -7.59
C LEU A 67 -7.16 11.79 -6.86
N LEU A 68 -6.97 12.00 -5.55
CA LEU A 68 -7.74 13.01 -4.81
C LEU A 68 -7.49 14.43 -5.32
N GLU A 69 -6.26 14.77 -5.69
CA GLU A 69 -5.92 16.05 -6.31
C GLU A 69 -6.66 16.24 -7.64
N ILE A 70 -6.64 15.22 -8.52
CA ILE A 70 -7.40 15.24 -9.77
C ILE A 70 -8.90 15.43 -9.50
N LEU A 71 -9.43 14.75 -8.49
CA LEU A 71 -10.83 14.85 -8.10
C LEU A 71 -11.21 16.22 -7.54
N LYS A 72 -10.27 16.93 -6.93
CA LYS A 72 -10.49 18.27 -6.39
C LYS A 72 -10.43 19.33 -7.48
N ASP A 73 -9.39 19.28 -8.31
CA ASP A 73 -9.01 20.44 -9.14
C ASP A 73 -9.32 20.26 -10.63
N ASN A 74 -9.39 19.01 -11.11
CA ASN A 74 -9.44 18.71 -12.55
C ASN A 74 -10.78 18.14 -13.04
N VAL A 75 -11.77 17.98 -12.16
CA VAL A 75 -13.09 17.51 -12.57
C VAL A 75 -13.85 18.64 -13.26
N ARG A 76 -14.00 18.51 -14.57
CA ARG A 76 -14.76 19.42 -15.44
C ARG A 76 -15.98 18.70 -16.00
N LYS A 77 -16.87 19.45 -16.64
CA LYS A 77 -18.04 18.86 -17.30
C LYS A 77 -17.59 17.85 -18.36
N TYR A 78 -18.06 16.62 -18.26
CA TYR A 78 -17.68 15.49 -19.13
C TYR A 78 -16.20 15.12 -19.10
N SER A 79 -15.46 15.48 -18.05
CA SER A 79 -14.06 15.04 -17.91
C SER A 79 -13.98 13.52 -17.77
N VAL A 80 -12.90 12.94 -18.28
CA VAL A 80 -12.55 11.54 -18.07
C VAL A 80 -11.46 11.48 -17.02
N ILE A 81 -11.60 10.59 -16.05
CA ILE A 81 -10.66 10.40 -14.94
C ILE A 81 -10.25 8.93 -14.95
N LEU A 82 -8.95 8.66 -14.93
CA LEU A 82 -8.40 7.31 -14.99
C LEU A 82 -7.59 7.00 -13.72
N ALA A 83 -8.01 5.95 -13.01
CA ALA A 83 -7.28 5.35 -11.90
C ALA A 83 -6.74 3.99 -12.35
N ASP A 84 -5.46 3.92 -12.69
CA ASP A 84 -4.80 2.73 -13.25
C ASP A 84 -3.95 1.97 -12.21
N ASP A 85 -3.89 0.64 -12.33
CA ASP A 85 -3.23 -0.30 -11.39
C ASP A 85 -3.58 -0.09 -9.89
N PHE A 86 -4.73 0.52 -9.61
CA PHE A 86 -5.19 0.74 -8.24
C PHE A 86 -5.50 -0.58 -7.54
N GLY A 87 -4.96 -0.77 -6.33
CA GLY A 87 -5.12 -2.02 -5.55
C GLY A 87 -3.85 -2.85 -5.39
N ILE A 88 -2.73 -2.42 -5.98
CA ILE A 88 -1.42 -3.06 -5.82
C ILE A 88 -0.59 -2.43 -4.68
N GLY A 89 -0.93 -1.22 -4.21
CA GLY A 89 -0.15 -0.47 -3.19
C GLY A 89 -0.80 -0.25 -1.82
N LEU A 90 -2.03 -0.70 -1.60
CA LEU A 90 -2.73 -0.54 -0.31
C LEU A 90 -3.24 -1.90 0.19
N SER A 91 -3.14 -2.17 1.49
CA SER A 91 -3.83 -3.30 2.10
C SER A 91 -5.33 -3.22 1.80
N SER A 92 -6.00 -4.36 1.68
CA SER A 92 -7.42 -4.46 1.29
C SER A 92 -8.30 -3.45 2.04
N ASP A 93 -8.08 -3.29 3.34
CA ASP A 93 -8.90 -2.43 4.19
C ASP A 93 -8.67 -0.94 3.95
N LYS A 94 -7.41 -0.51 3.77
CA LYS A 94 -7.06 0.87 3.43
C LYS A 94 -7.58 1.23 2.03
N TRP A 95 -7.47 0.28 1.10
CA TRP A 95 -8.00 0.41 -0.24
C TRP A 95 -9.53 0.59 -0.22
N HIS A 96 -10.25 -0.19 0.59
CA HIS A 96 -11.71 -0.11 0.71
C HIS A 96 -12.16 1.26 1.23
N SER A 97 -11.53 1.77 2.28
CA SER A 97 -11.83 3.10 2.82
C SER A 97 -11.53 4.22 1.80
N PHE A 98 -10.42 4.10 1.08
CA PHE A 98 -10.04 5.07 0.06
C PHE A 98 -11.02 5.10 -1.12
N MET A 99 -11.28 3.96 -1.74
CA MET A 99 -12.15 3.89 -2.92
C MET A 99 -13.59 4.24 -2.63
N ASN A 100 -14.10 3.89 -1.45
CA ASN A 100 -15.41 4.34 -1.00
C ASN A 100 -15.46 5.86 -0.86
N ARG A 101 -14.44 6.50 -0.27
CA ARG A 101 -14.37 7.96 -0.19
C ARG A 101 -14.28 8.60 -1.56
N ALA A 102 -13.39 8.13 -2.43
CA ALA A 102 -13.20 8.67 -3.77
C ALA A 102 -14.48 8.55 -4.62
N LEU A 103 -15.12 7.37 -4.65
CA LEU A 103 -16.35 7.18 -5.43
C LEU A 103 -17.55 7.91 -4.85
N ASN A 104 -17.70 7.96 -3.51
CA ASN A 104 -18.73 8.80 -2.89
C ASN A 104 -18.51 10.28 -3.25
N GLN A 105 -17.26 10.76 -3.22
CA GLN A 105 -16.94 12.11 -3.62
C GLN A 105 -17.29 12.35 -5.10
N ILE A 106 -16.87 11.48 -6.03
CA ILE A 106 -17.22 11.60 -7.46
C ILE A 106 -18.74 11.65 -7.67
N ILE A 107 -19.48 10.73 -7.05
CA ILE A 107 -20.91 10.57 -7.30
C ILE A 107 -21.71 11.70 -6.67
N GLN A 108 -21.39 12.08 -5.42
CA GLN A 108 -22.15 13.06 -4.66
C GLN A 108 -21.76 14.50 -5.01
N THR A 109 -20.45 14.81 -5.07
CA THR A 109 -20.00 16.20 -5.28
C THR A 109 -19.92 16.57 -6.76
N HIS A 110 -19.60 15.61 -7.65
CA HIS A 110 -19.35 15.90 -9.06
C HIS A 110 -20.40 15.37 -10.02
N GLY A 111 -21.51 14.80 -9.54
CA GLY A 111 -22.59 14.28 -10.38
C GLY A 111 -23.14 15.30 -11.39
N HIS A 112 -23.24 16.57 -11.00
CA HIS A 112 -23.66 17.67 -11.88
C HIS A 112 -22.68 17.93 -13.06
N LYS A 113 -21.39 17.60 -12.89
CA LYS A 113 -20.37 17.67 -13.94
C LYS A 113 -20.37 16.46 -14.86
N ARG A 114 -21.01 15.34 -14.46
CA ARG A 114 -21.15 14.11 -15.26
C ARG A 114 -19.79 13.55 -15.72
N PRO A 115 -18.84 13.32 -14.80
CA PRO A 115 -17.55 12.75 -15.16
C PRO A 115 -17.69 11.29 -15.62
N VAL A 116 -16.72 10.84 -16.42
CA VAL A 116 -16.46 9.42 -16.65
C VAL A 116 -15.31 8.99 -15.77
N PHE A 117 -15.52 8.01 -14.91
CA PHE A 117 -14.48 7.45 -14.06
C PHE A 117 -14.12 6.05 -14.56
N ILE A 118 -12.83 5.81 -14.81
CA ILE A 118 -12.31 4.53 -15.26
C ILE A 118 -11.34 4.02 -14.20
N LEU A 119 -11.59 2.81 -13.69
CA LEU A 119 -10.75 2.13 -12.73
C LEU A 119 -10.22 0.84 -13.31
N THR A 120 -8.92 0.57 -13.25
CA THR A 120 -8.38 -0.76 -13.54
C THR A 120 -7.99 -1.48 -12.26
N VAL A 121 -8.38 -2.74 -12.13
CA VAL A 121 -7.96 -3.63 -11.04
C VAL A 121 -7.66 -5.03 -11.58
N PRO A 122 -6.86 -5.86 -10.90
CA PRO A 122 -6.65 -7.26 -11.32
C PRO A 122 -7.96 -8.05 -11.34
N TYR A 123 -8.72 -7.96 -10.25
CA TYR A 123 -9.99 -8.66 -10.10
C TYR A 123 -11.03 -7.73 -9.47
N LYS A 124 -12.28 -7.83 -9.91
CA LYS A 124 -13.40 -7.04 -9.35
C LYS A 124 -13.54 -7.20 -7.84
N LYS A 125 -13.15 -8.34 -7.27
CA LYS A 125 -13.19 -8.60 -5.82
C LYS A 125 -12.27 -7.70 -4.99
N PHE A 126 -11.28 -7.06 -5.62
CA PHE A 126 -10.46 -6.04 -4.96
C PHE A 126 -11.31 -4.83 -4.59
N VAL A 127 -12.42 -4.63 -5.30
CA VAL A 127 -13.40 -3.59 -5.03
C VAL A 127 -14.46 -4.06 -4.05
N ASP A 128 -14.71 -3.31 -2.97
CA ASP A 128 -15.75 -3.68 -1.98
C ASP A 128 -17.13 -3.80 -2.65
N SER A 129 -17.93 -4.72 -2.13
CA SER A 129 -19.31 -4.96 -2.52
C SER A 129 -20.17 -3.71 -2.69
N LYS A 130 -20.13 -2.75 -1.76
CA LYS A 130 -20.94 -1.53 -1.82
C LYS A 130 -20.40 -0.60 -2.88
N THR A 131 -19.08 -0.52 -3.04
CA THR A 131 -18.46 0.25 -4.11
C THR A 131 -18.80 -0.32 -5.49
N ARG A 132 -18.85 -1.66 -5.63
CA ARG A 132 -19.11 -2.34 -6.90
C ARG A 132 -20.46 -1.99 -7.50
N ILE A 133 -21.46 -1.66 -6.68
CA ILE A 133 -22.81 -1.30 -7.15
C ILE A 133 -22.83 0.05 -7.88
N MET A 134 -21.80 0.87 -7.70
CA MET A 134 -21.71 2.21 -8.28
C MET A 134 -21.15 2.22 -9.71
N PHE A 135 -20.62 1.08 -10.19
CA PHE A 135 -20.13 0.96 -11.56
C PHE A 135 -21.28 0.69 -12.53
N ASP A 136 -21.24 1.33 -13.70
CA ASP A 136 -22.21 1.17 -14.78
C ASP A 136 -21.78 0.11 -15.80
N MET A 137 -20.47 -0.16 -15.88
CA MET A 137 -19.88 -1.07 -16.86
C MET A 137 -18.67 -1.80 -16.29
N GLN A 138 -18.62 -3.10 -16.56
CA GLN A 138 -17.43 -3.93 -16.37
C GLN A 138 -16.86 -4.33 -17.74
N ILE A 139 -15.56 -4.10 -17.91
CA ILE A 139 -14.82 -4.55 -19.07
C ILE A 139 -13.80 -5.59 -18.59
N THR A 140 -13.83 -6.78 -19.15
CA THR A 140 -12.88 -7.85 -18.81
C THR A 140 -11.97 -8.09 -20.00
N THR A 141 -10.66 -7.88 -19.85
CA THR A 141 -9.68 -8.20 -20.89
C THR A 141 -9.56 -9.72 -21.03
N LEU A 142 -9.64 -10.21 -22.26
CA LEU A 142 -9.57 -11.65 -22.56
C LEU A 142 -8.21 -12.03 -23.12
N GLU A 143 -7.82 -11.38 -24.21
CA GLU A 143 -6.59 -11.62 -24.96
C GLU A 143 -6.05 -10.30 -25.52
N LYS A 144 -4.74 -10.24 -25.74
CA LYS A 144 -4.10 -9.11 -26.41
C LYS A 144 -3.18 -9.61 -27.53
N ASN A 145 -2.97 -8.76 -28.53
CA ASN A 145 -1.98 -8.95 -29.57
C ASN A 145 -1.14 -7.67 -29.64
N ASP A 146 0.08 -7.73 -29.13
CA ASP A 146 0.98 -6.57 -29.10
C ASP A 146 1.49 -6.21 -30.52
N ALA A 147 1.67 -7.21 -31.40
CA ALA A 147 2.14 -7.01 -32.77
C ALA A 147 1.11 -6.27 -33.63
N GLU A 148 -0.16 -6.67 -33.55
CA GLU A 148 -1.26 -5.99 -34.24
C GLU A 148 -1.84 -4.81 -33.46
N GLY A 149 -1.38 -4.60 -32.22
CA GLY A 149 -1.72 -3.45 -31.40
C GLY A 149 -3.19 -3.40 -30.94
N TRP A 150 -3.75 -4.52 -30.49
CA TRP A 150 -5.12 -4.57 -29.99
C TRP A 150 -5.32 -5.47 -28.77
N VAL A 151 -6.44 -5.26 -28.08
CA VAL A 151 -6.93 -6.08 -26.97
C VAL A 151 -8.39 -6.44 -27.20
N ARG A 152 -8.73 -7.72 -27.01
CA ARG A 152 -10.12 -8.20 -27.04
C ARG A 152 -10.67 -8.21 -25.63
N VAL A 153 -11.86 -7.66 -25.50
CA VAL A 153 -12.52 -7.45 -24.21
C VAL A 153 -13.93 -8.00 -24.23
N LYS A 154 -14.38 -8.53 -23.10
CA LYS A 154 -15.79 -8.79 -22.80
C LYS A 154 -16.38 -7.55 -22.15
N VAL A 155 -17.57 -7.12 -22.58
CA VAL A 155 -18.24 -5.93 -22.05
C VAL A 155 -19.55 -6.32 -21.41
N GLU A 156 -19.71 -6.04 -20.12
CA GLU A 156 -20.92 -6.27 -19.35
C GLU A 156 -21.40 -4.93 -18.78
N LEU A 157 -22.65 -4.56 -19.04
CA LEU A 157 -23.27 -3.45 -18.33
C LEU A 157 -23.65 -3.93 -16.93
N LEU A 158 -23.57 -3.07 -15.93
CA LEU A 158 -23.89 -3.42 -14.55
C LEU A 158 -25.16 -2.71 -14.14
N HIS A 159 -26.23 -3.47 -13.92
CA HIS A 159 -27.49 -2.95 -13.42
C HIS A 159 -27.80 -3.61 -12.08
N ASN A 160 -28.00 -2.79 -11.05
CA ASN A 160 -28.39 -3.29 -9.74
C ASN A 160 -29.89 -3.07 -9.56
N ARG A 161 -30.61 -4.14 -9.20
CA ARG A 161 -32.05 -4.08 -8.89
C ARG A 161 -32.28 -4.62 -7.49
N GLN A 162 -33.00 -3.86 -6.68
CA GLN A 162 -33.46 -4.32 -5.38
C GLN A 162 -34.72 -5.18 -5.57
N ILE A 163 -34.67 -6.44 -5.15
CA ILE A 163 -35.80 -7.37 -5.20
C ILE A 163 -35.95 -7.97 -3.79
N LYS A 164 -37.10 -7.78 -3.15
CA LYS A 164 -37.42 -8.38 -1.83
C LYS A 164 -36.26 -8.26 -0.81
N ASN A 165 -35.74 -7.04 -0.62
CA ASN A 165 -34.62 -6.71 0.28
C ASN A 165 -33.24 -7.34 -0.06
N THR A 166 -33.10 -8.02 -1.20
CA THR A 166 -31.79 -8.43 -1.73
C THR A 166 -31.43 -7.62 -2.97
N MET A 167 -30.17 -7.20 -3.03
CA MET A 167 -29.63 -6.54 -4.22
C MET A 167 -29.19 -7.61 -5.22
N GLN A 168 -29.86 -7.68 -6.37
CA GLN A 168 -29.46 -8.58 -7.46
C GLN A 168 -28.75 -7.77 -8.56
N GLU A 169 -27.59 -8.26 -8.97
CA GLU A 169 -26.80 -7.69 -10.05
C GLU A 169 -27.17 -8.36 -11.38
N TYR A 170 -27.70 -7.59 -12.33
CA TYR A 170 -27.99 -8.02 -13.69
C TYR A 170 -26.91 -7.50 -14.64
N ARG A 171 -26.43 -8.38 -15.54
CA ARG A 171 -25.30 -8.08 -16.43
C ARG A 171 -25.65 -8.20 -17.91
N PRO A 172 -26.40 -7.25 -18.49
CA PRO A 172 -26.70 -7.29 -19.92
C PRO A 172 -25.47 -6.93 -20.75
N PHE A 173 -25.31 -7.62 -21.88
CA PHE A 173 -24.35 -7.23 -22.91
C PHE A 173 -24.86 -6.01 -23.70
N PRO A 174 -23.95 -5.14 -24.19
CA PRO A 174 -24.35 -4.09 -25.13
C PRO A 174 -24.86 -4.69 -26.45
N ARG A 175 -25.68 -3.92 -27.16
CA ARG A 175 -26.11 -4.23 -28.53
C ARG A 175 -25.44 -3.25 -29.48
N ALA A 176 -25.18 -3.63 -30.73
CA ALA A 176 -24.65 -2.72 -31.74
C ALA A 176 -25.52 -2.66 -32.99
N LEU A 177 -25.63 -1.47 -33.56
CA LEU A 177 -26.25 -1.21 -34.86
C LEU A 177 -25.19 -1.39 -35.97
N PHE A 178 -25.47 -2.28 -36.92
CA PHE A 178 -24.61 -2.59 -38.06
C PHE A 178 -25.04 -1.81 -39.31
N LYS A 179 -24.19 -1.81 -40.34
CA LYS A 179 -24.43 -1.05 -41.59
C LYS A 179 -25.67 -1.56 -42.33
N ASP A 180 -25.98 -2.84 -42.17
CA ASP A 180 -27.17 -3.51 -42.70
C ASP A 180 -28.47 -3.14 -41.93
N GLY A 181 -28.38 -2.25 -40.93
CA GLY A 181 -29.49 -1.90 -40.04
C GLY A 181 -29.78 -2.93 -38.96
N SER A 182 -29.10 -4.08 -38.95
CA SER A 182 -29.31 -5.13 -37.95
C SER A 182 -28.78 -4.70 -36.58
N VAL A 183 -29.48 -5.13 -35.52
CA VAL A 183 -29.07 -4.92 -34.14
C VAL A 183 -28.69 -6.26 -33.51
N ARG A 184 -27.42 -6.42 -33.15
CA ARG A 184 -26.92 -7.70 -32.59
C ARG A 184 -26.31 -7.50 -31.21
N ARG A 185 -26.41 -8.53 -30.36
CA ARG A 185 -25.73 -8.59 -29.06
C ARG A 185 -24.21 -8.67 -29.29
N ILE A 186 -23.44 -7.90 -28.52
CA ILE A 186 -21.99 -7.89 -28.61
C ILE A 186 -21.38 -8.41 -27.31
N ASP A 187 -20.88 -9.63 -27.38
CA ASP A 187 -20.28 -10.31 -26.22
C ASP A 187 -18.82 -9.90 -26.00
N SER A 188 -18.10 -9.62 -27.09
CA SER A 188 -16.72 -9.15 -27.05
C SER A 188 -16.39 -8.17 -28.18
N ILE A 189 -15.43 -7.28 -27.95
CA ILE A 189 -14.98 -6.25 -28.90
C ILE A 189 -13.44 -6.23 -28.91
N ARG A 190 -12.83 -6.01 -30.07
CA ARG A 190 -11.41 -5.68 -30.20
C ARG A 190 -11.24 -4.16 -30.16
N ILE A 191 -10.37 -3.67 -29.29
CA ILE A 191 -10.04 -2.26 -29.15
C ILE A 191 -8.56 -2.09 -29.46
N LYS A 192 -8.24 -1.16 -30.36
CA LYS A 192 -6.85 -0.82 -30.66
C LYS A 192 -6.21 -0.12 -29.48
N PHE A 193 -4.93 -0.39 -29.27
CA PHE A 193 -4.10 0.34 -28.34
C PHE A 193 -4.00 1.82 -28.70
N PRO A 194 -3.66 2.68 -27.72
CA PRO A 194 -3.48 4.10 -28.01
C PRO A 194 -2.25 4.30 -28.91
N PRO A 195 -2.13 5.48 -29.55
CA PRO A 195 -0.95 5.85 -30.33
C PRO A 195 0.38 5.65 -29.56
N GLU A 196 1.46 5.40 -30.30
CA GLU A 196 2.74 4.99 -29.71
C GLU A 196 3.37 6.04 -28.80
N ASP A 197 3.27 7.30 -29.17
CA ASP A 197 3.69 8.45 -28.35
C ASP A 197 2.97 8.48 -27.00
N ILE A 198 1.65 8.27 -27.00
CA ILE A 198 0.85 8.19 -25.78
C ILE A 198 1.24 6.95 -24.96
N ARG A 199 1.48 5.79 -25.62
CA ARG A 199 1.91 4.57 -24.93
C ARG A 199 3.22 4.79 -24.19
N LYS A 200 4.22 5.36 -24.86
CA LYS A 200 5.52 5.69 -24.27
C LYS A 200 5.36 6.60 -23.06
N ARG A 201 4.60 7.69 -23.23
CA ARG A 201 4.33 8.64 -22.13
C ARG A 201 3.66 7.96 -20.93
N TYR A 202 2.67 7.12 -21.18
CA TYR A 202 2.01 6.33 -20.13
C TYR A 202 3.03 5.46 -19.36
N PHE A 203 3.91 4.75 -20.06
CA PHE A 203 4.89 3.87 -19.42
C PHE A 203 5.95 4.65 -18.63
N GLU A 204 6.35 5.84 -19.08
CA GLU A 204 7.21 6.74 -18.30
C GLU A 204 6.57 7.11 -16.96
N ILE A 205 5.31 7.57 -16.97
CA ILE A 205 4.55 7.92 -15.76
C ILE A 205 4.40 6.69 -14.86
N SER A 206 3.97 5.56 -15.42
CA SER A 206 3.75 4.34 -14.65
C SER A 206 5.04 3.82 -14.01
N LYS A 207 6.18 3.89 -14.71
CA LYS A 207 7.46 3.45 -14.17
C LYS A 207 7.88 4.33 -12.99
N ALA A 208 7.83 5.65 -13.14
CA ALA A 208 8.17 6.58 -12.07
C ALA A 208 7.31 6.40 -10.81
N GLU A 209 5.98 6.24 -10.98
CA GLU A 209 5.07 6.04 -9.84
C GLU A 209 5.29 4.68 -9.15
N LYS A 210 5.65 3.63 -9.90
CA LYS A 210 5.97 2.29 -9.36
C LYS A 210 7.31 2.25 -8.62
N GLU A 211 8.32 2.95 -9.12
CA GLU A 211 9.61 3.09 -8.46
C GLU A 211 9.47 3.81 -7.13
N LYS A 212 8.71 4.92 -7.11
CA LYS A 212 8.38 5.65 -5.88
C LYS A 212 7.70 4.75 -4.84
N LEU A 213 6.66 4.02 -5.23
CA LEU A 213 5.97 3.11 -4.32
C LEU A 213 6.91 2.03 -3.76
N THR A 214 7.79 1.49 -4.59
CA THR A 214 8.74 0.45 -4.18
C THR A 214 9.71 0.98 -3.14
N ALA A 215 10.23 2.20 -3.33
CA ALA A 215 11.07 2.89 -2.35
C ALA A 215 10.33 3.14 -1.03
N ASP A 216 9.09 3.64 -1.10
CA ASP A 216 8.25 3.90 0.08
C ASP A 216 7.99 2.61 0.89
N LEU A 217 7.70 1.50 0.20
CA LEU A 217 7.50 0.19 0.83
C LEU A 217 8.78 -0.35 1.47
N MET A 218 9.95 -0.13 0.86
CA MET A 218 11.24 -0.52 1.44
C MET A 218 11.53 0.25 2.73
N ILE A 219 11.28 1.56 2.75
CA ILE A 219 11.44 2.41 3.94
C ILE A 219 10.50 1.94 5.05
N ALA A 220 9.20 1.79 4.75
CA ALA A 220 8.21 1.33 5.72
C ALA A 220 8.57 -0.05 6.30
N ASN A 221 9.05 -0.98 5.47
CA ASN A 221 9.50 -2.28 5.95
C ASN A 221 10.74 -2.19 6.85
N ALA A 222 11.70 -1.32 6.52
CA ALA A 222 12.88 -1.10 7.35
C ALA A 222 12.52 -0.50 8.71
N GLU A 223 11.57 0.44 8.75
CA GLU A 223 11.01 1.00 9.99
C GLU A 223 10.33 -0.08 10.82
N ILE A 224 9.45 -0.89 10.22
CA ILE A 224 8.77 -2.01 10.88
C ILE A 224 9.80 -3.02 11.44
N GLU A 225 10.83 -3.38 10.69
CA GLU A 225 11.89 -4.28 11.17
C GLU A 225 12.70 -3.66 12.32
N SER A 226 12.96 -2.34 12.28
CA SER A 226 13.60 -1.64 13.38
C SER A 226 12.73 -1.61 14.65
N GLU A 227 11.41 -1.42 14.49
CA GLU A 227 10.44 -1.47 15.59
C GLU A 227 10.29 -2.87 16.15
N LYS A 228 10.22 -3.91 15.29
CA LYS A 228 10.23 -5.30 15.71
C LYS A 228 11.51 -5.64 16.49
N LYS A 229 12.68 -5.17 16.07
CA LYS A 229 13.93 -5.33 16.85
C LYS A 229 13.88 -4.61 18.20
N ARG A 230 13.22 -3.45 18.29
CA ARG A 230 12.97 -2.74 19.57
C ARG A 230 11.95 -3.48 20.46
N MET A 231 10.96 -4.14 19.85
CA MET A 231 9.88 -4.87 20.52
C MET A 231 10.27 -6.30 20.93
N HIS A 232 11.04 -7.03 20.12
CA HIS A 232 11.64 -8.32 20.45
C HIS A 232 12.89 -8.13 21.32
N PHE A 233 12.67 -7.58 22.50
CA PHE A 233 13.65 -7.68 23.56
C PHE A 233 13.71 -9.14 24.03
N ASN A 234 14.77 -9.86 23.68
CA ASN A 234 14.97 -11.23 24.14
C ASN A 234 15.42 -11.23 25.61
N LEU A 235 14.43 -11.12 26.51
CA LEU A 235 14.66 -11.12 27.96
C LEU A 235 15.50 -12.33 28.39
N GLU A 236 15.21 -13.51 27.85
CA GLU A 236 15.92 -14.75 28.18
C GLU A 236 17.38 -14.73 27.73
N GLY A 237 17.65 -14.23 26.51
CA GLY A 237 19.01 -14.06 26.01
C GLY A 237 19.84 -13.09 26.84
N GLU A 238 19.25 -12.00 27.33
CA GLU A 238 19.94 -11.06 28.21
C GLU A 238 20.14 -11.61 29.63
N ILE A 239 19.18 -12.39 30.16
CA ILE A 239 19.39 -13.12 31.43
C ILE A 239 20.55 -14.09 31.29
N MET A 240 20.63 -14.85 30.19
CA MET A 240 21.72 -15.80 29.96
C MET A 240 23.10 -15.13 29.89
N LYS A 241 23.21 -13.90 29.38
CA LYS A 241 24.48 -13.14 29.44
C LYS A 241 24.93 -12.88 30.89
N VAL A 242 23.99 -12.51 31.75
CA VAL A 242 24.25 -12.31 33.18
C VAL A 242 24.61 -13.62 33.87
N MET A 243 23.95 -14.73 33.50
CA MET A 243 24.24 -16.06 34.07
C MET A 243 25.59 -16.63 33.64
N ASN A 244 26.05 -16.30 32.43
CA ASN A 244 27.31 -16.82 31.88
C ASN A 244 28.54 -16.08 32.40
N GLU A 245 28.42 -14.79 32.73
CA GLU A 245 29.52 -13.95 33.23
C GLU A 245 29.09 -13.13 34.47
N PRO A 246 28.59 -13.78 35.54
CA PRO A 246 27.93 -13.10 36.65
C PRO A 246 28.87 -12.13 37.41
N GLU A 247 30.17 -12.40 37.43
CA GLU A 247 31.21 -11.55 38.04
C GLU A 247 31.23 -10.10 37.52
N LYS A 248 30.77 -9.88 36.27
CA LYS A 248 30.68 -8.53 35.66
C LYS A 248 29.46 -7.73 36.14
N PHE A 249 28.50 -8.41 36.78
CA PHE A 249 27.22 -7.84 37.18
C PHE A 249 26.99 -7.88 38.68
N VAL A 250 27.72 -8.71 39.44
CA VAL A 250 27.59 -8.81 40.90
C VAL A 250 28.36 -7.68 41.59
N THR A 251 27.75 -7.08 42.61
CA THR A 251 28.38 -6.13 43.52
C THR A 251 28.01 -6.46 44.98
N SER A 252 28.70 -5.86 45.95
CA SER A 252 28.43 -6.06 47.37
C SER A 252 28.16 -4.73 48.10
N TYR A 253 27.19 -4.75 49.01
CA TYR A 253 26.92 -3.63 49.91
C TYR A 253 26.52 -4.16 51.28
N LEU A 254 27.20 -3.69 52.33
CA LEU A 254 26.98 -4.13 53.72
C LEU A 254 26.98 -5.67 53.89
N GLY A 255 27.92 -6.34 53.20
CA GLY A 255 28.07 -7.80 53.28
C GLY A 255 27.03 -8.61 52.50
N ARG A 256 26.14 -7.98 51.73
CA ARG A 256 25.18 -8.66 50.84
C ARG A 256 25.60 -8.53 49.38
N TYR A 257 25.59 -9.65 48.66
CA TYR A 257 25.88 -9.72 47.22
C TYR A 257 24.58 -9.67 46.42
N PHE A 258 24.56 -8.88 45.34
CA PHE A 258 23.40 -8.74 44.47
C PHE A 258 23.83 -8.31 43.07
N ILE A 259 22.92 -8.42 42.10
CA ILE A 259 23.18 -8.01 40.72
C ILE A 259 22.96 -6.49 40.61
N ASP A 260 23.99 -5.75 40.19
CA ASP A 260 23.91 -4.32 39.97
C ASP A 260 23.06 -4.01 38.73
N LYS A 261 21.96 -3.28 38.97
CA LYS A 261 21.06 -2.81 37.92
C LYS A 261 21.80 -1.91 36.93
N THR A 262 22.77 -1.12 37.38
CA THR A 262 23.52 -0.17 36.55
C THR A 262 24.48 -0.91 35.62
N ALA A 263 25.19 -1.92 36.14
CA ALA A 263 25.95 -2.88 35.33
C ALA A 263 25.07 -3.56 34.27
N VAL A 264 23.88 -4.05 34.64
CA VAL A 264 22.93 -4.65 33.68
C VAL A 264 22.49 -3.65 32.60
N GLN A 265 22.19 -2.39 32.96
CA GLN A 265 21.86 -1.35 31.95
C GLN A 265 23.00 -1.15 30.95
N LYS A 266 24.24 -1.06 31.46
CA LYS A 266 25.44 -0.80 30.65
C LYS A 266 25.76 -1.98 29.73
N TYR A 267 25.89 -3.19 30.27
CA TYR A 267 26.36 -4.36 29.53
C TYR A 267 25.27 -5.01 28.65
N CYS A 268 24.00 -4.93 29.03
CA CYS A 268 22.89 -5.42 28.20
C CYS A 268 22.29 -4.33 27.29
N SER A 269 22.74 -3.07 27.39
CA SER A 269 22.22 -1.93 26.61
C SER A 269 20.69 -1.78 26.71
N VAL A 270 20.16 -1.85 27.93
CA VAL A 270 18.72 -1.83 28.21
C VAL A 270 18.29 -0.66 29.09
N GLY A 271 17.07 -0.17 28.86
CA GLY A 271 16.44 0.83 29.72
C GLY A 271 16.17 0.33 31.14
N GLY A 272 16.04 1.25 32.10
CA GLY A 272 16.08 0.90 33.53
C GLY A 272 14.96 -0.01 34.04
N ALA A 273 13.78 -0.01 33.43
CA ALA A 273 12.71 -0.95 33.77
C ALA A 273 13.08 -2.40 33.37
N ARG A 274 13.63 -2.58 32.16
CA ARG A 274 14.08 -3.89 31.65
C ARG A 274 15.29 -4.41 32.41
N ALA A 275 16.25 -3.53 32.72
CA ALA A 275 17.39 -3.89 33.57
C ALA A 275 16.96 -4.44 34.93
N ASN A 276 15.93 -3.84 35.53
CA ASN A 276 15.38 -4.29 36.80
C ASN A 276 14.70 -5.67 36.68
N GLN A 277 14.04 -5.95 35.54
CA GLN A 277 13.42 -7.24 35.27
C GLN A 277 14.46 -8.35 35.08
N ILE A 278 15.50 -8.08 34.27
CA ILE A 278 16.64 -9.01 34.06
C ILE A 278 17.33 -9.29 35.40
N LYS A 279 17.64 -8.23 36.17
CA LYS A 279 18.22 -8.32 37.51
C LYS A 279 17.44 -9.30 38.39
N LYS A 280 16.13 -9.04 38.59
CA LYS A 280 15.29 -9.85 39.49
C LYS A 280 15.25 -11.32 39.08
N GLU A 281 15.14 -11.59 37.78
CA GLU A 281 15.04 -12.97 37.29
C GLU A 281 16.39 -13.69 37.35
N ALA A 282 17.50 -13.00 37.05
CA ALA A 282 18.85 -13.54 37.19
C ALA A 282 19.20 -13.80 38.66
N GLU A 283 18.84 -12.91 39.59
CA GLU A 283 19.03 -13.12 41.03
C GLU A 283 18.26 -14.34 41.53
N LYS A 284 17.01 -14.50 41.07
CA LYS A 284 16.19 -15.67 41.39
C LYS A 284 16.80 -16.97 40.89
N ARG A 285 17.43 -16.97 39.71
CA ARG A 285 18.06 -18.16 39.11
C ARG A 285 19.41 -18.52 39.72
N LEU A 286 20.21 -17.52 40.11
CA LEU A 286 21.49 -17.75 40.78
C LEU A 286 21.29 -18.15 42.25
N GLY A 287 20.24 -17.66 42.92
CA GLY A 287 19.94 -17.99 44.31
C GLY A 287 21.12 -17.72 45.24
N ASP A 288 21.43 -18.67 46.12
CA ASP A 288 22.52 -18.54 47.10
C ASP A 288 23.92 -18.53 46.46
N ARG A 289 24.04 -18.96 45.19
CA ARG A 289 25.32 -18.93 44.46
C ARG A 289 25.85 -17.51 44.23
N ILE A 290 25.00 -16.49 44.37
CA ILE A 290 25.43 -15.09 44.26
C ILE A 290 26.45 -14.73 45.35
N ALA A 291 26.32 -15.30 46.56
CA ALA A 291 27.22 -15.01 47.67
C ALA A 291 28.63 -15.60 47.49
N THR A 292 28.81 -16.55 46.56
CA THR A 292 30.09 -17.19 46.27
C THR A 292 30.79 -16.62 45.04
N ILE A 293 30.13 -15.71 44.30
CA ILE A 293 30.70 -15.04 43.12
C ILE A 293 31.50 -13.82 43.57
N GLN A 294 32.81 -13.83 43.33
CA GLN A 294 33.65 -12.67 43.58
C GLN A 294 33.40 -11.59 42.51
N PRO A 295 33.10 -10.33 42.90
CA PRO A 295 32.88 -9.24 41.95
C PRO A 295 34.19 -8.84 41.27
N ALA A 296 34.13 -8.47 39.99
CA ALA A 296 35.32 -8.11 39.20
C ALA A 296 36.16 -6.98 39.82
N SER A 297 35.54 -6.07 40.58
CA SER A 297 36.24 -4.97 41.28
C SER A 297 37.07 -5.41 42.49
N ALA A 298 37.00 -6.68 42.92
CA ALA A 298 37.79 -7.21 44.02
C ALA A 298 39.18 -7.74 43.59
N GLN A 299 39.39 -7.99 42.30
CA GLN A 299 40.66 -8.54 41.78
C GLN A 299 41.74 -7.46 41.55
N ASP A 300 41.38 -6.18 41.50
CA ASP A 300 42.32 -5.08 41.23
C ASP A 300 43.00 -4.51 42.50
N ASN A 301 42.65 -4.97 43.70
CA ASN A 301 43.11 -4.37 44.97
C ASN A 301 44.18 -5.18 45.73
N GLU A 302 44.69 -6.30 45.20
CA GLU A 302 45.75 -7.10 45.87
C GLU A 302 47.19 -6.72 45.45
N GLY A 303 47.40 -5.67 44.65
CA GLY A 303 48.72 -5.31 44.10
C GLY A 303 49.45 -4.10 44.72
N GLY A 304 48.92 -3.45 45.76
CA GLY A 304 49.35 -2.10 46.16
C GLY A 304 49.84 -1.93 47.60
N GLY A 305 50.51 -2.92 48.20
CA GLY A 305 51.06 -2.83 49.56
C GLY A 305 52.51 -2.34 49.59
N GLY A 306 52.79 -1.13 49.12
CA GLY A 306 54.10 -0.49 49.27
C GLY A 306 54.22 0.20 50.62
N THR A 307 55.02 -0.36 51.53
CA THR A 307 55.49 0.27 52.77
C THR A 307 56.11 1.63 52.47
N MET A 308 55.50 2.73 52.96
CA MET A 308 56.15 4.04 53.03
C MET A 308 56.76 4.22 54.42
N ASP A 309 58.09 4.32 54.41
CA ASP A 309 58.94 4.67 55.53
C ASP A 309 58.54 6.01 56.17
N SER A 310 58.58 6.00 57.49
CA SER A 310 58.53 7.15 58.36
C SER A 310 59.88 7.87 58.34
N GLU A 311 60.11 8.77 57.39
CA GLU A 311 61.17 9.77 57.49
C GLU A 311 60.86 10.94 56.55
N SER A 312 60.35 12.05 57.11
CA SER A 312 60.48 13.44 56.62
C SER A 312 59.50 14.38 57.35
N ARG A 313 59.74 14.60 58.65
CA ARG A 313 59.44 15.90 59.27
C ARG A 313 60.68 16.76 59.06
N GLU A 314 60.58 17.73 58.16
CA GLU A 314 61.32 19.00 58.09
C GLU A 314 61.54 19.40 56.62
N ARG A 315 60.74 20.34 56.12
CA ARG A 315 61.19 21.62 55.54
C ARG A 315 60.08 22.31 54.74
N ALA A 316 59.76 23.51 55.23
CA ALA A 316 59.45 24.74 54.49
C ALA A 316 58.08 24.97 53.84
N ALA A 317 57.57 26.17 54.19
CA ALA A 317 56.54 27.02 53.59
C ALA A 317 55.07 26.74 53.97
#